data_AF-A0A7K4CGC1-F1
#
_entry.id   AF-A0A7K4CGC1-F1
#
_cell.length_a   1.000
_cell.length_b   1.000
_cell.length_c   1.000
_cell.angle_alpha   90.00
_cell.angle_beta   90.00
_cell.angle_gamma   90.00
#
_symmetry.space_group_name_H-M   'P 1'
#
loop_
_entity.id
_entity.type
_entity.pdbx_description
1 polymer ?
#
loop_
_entity_poly.entity_id
_entity_poly.type
_entity_poly.pdbx_seq_one_letter_code
_entity_poly.pdbx_strand_id
1 'polypeptide(L)' 'MADCELCTRARPTLFPIKAPVHNLSYPEGAYKGVCDICLENMEKAWQERFGPKTEAKK' A
#
# COMPACT_ATOMS: atom_id res chain seq x y z
N MET A 1 -16.03 2.57 10.33
CA MET A 1 -14.60 2.22 10.45
C MET A 1 -14.33 1.07 9.51
N ALA A 2 -13.16 1.03 8.89
CA ALA A 2 -12.77 -0.04 7.98
C ALA A 2 -11.47 -0.68 8.48
N ASP A 3 -11.30 -1.96 8.17
CA ASP A 3 -10.12 -2.70 8.56
C ASP A 3 -8.99 -2.48 7.55
N CYS A 4 -7.77 -2.33 8.06
CA CYS A 4 -6.59 -2.31 7.20
C CYS A 4 -6.44 -3.66 6.48
N GLU A 5 -6.37 -3.64 5.15
CA GLU A 5 -6.24 -4.86 4.33
C GLU A 5 -4.90 -5.60 4.55
N LEU A 6 -3.93 -4.98 5.25
CA LEU A 6 -2.62 -5.57 5.52
C LEU A 6 -2.50 -6.19 6.92
N CYS A 7 -2.96 -5.46 7.95
CA CYS A 7 -2.81 -5.86 9.36
C CYS A 7 -4.14 -6.13 10.07
N THR A 8 -5.26 -6.04 9.34
CA THR A 8 -6.64 -6.33 9.77
C THR A 8 -7.13 -5.55 10.99
N ARG A 9 -6.40 -4.50 11.40
CA ARG A 9 -6.82 -3.61 12.48
C ARG A 9 -7.81 -2.59 11.96
N ALA A 10 -8.92 -2.43 12.69
CA ALA A 10 -9.88 -1.36 12.48
C ALA A 10 -9.21 0.00 12.68
N ARG A 11 -9.31 0.87 11.68
CA ARG A 11 -8.79 2.24 11.74
C ARG A 11 -9.84 3.25 11.25
N PRO A 12 -9.82 4.47 11.78
CA PRO A 12 -10.72 5.53 11.32
C PRO A 12 -10.36 5.99 9.90
N THR A 13 -9.09 5.91 9.53
CA THR A 13 -8.56 6.39 8.25
C THR A 13 -7.70 5.31 7.61
N LEU A 14 -7.95 5.07 6.33
CA LEU A 14 -7.16 4.18 5.48
C LEU A 14 -6.73 4.92 4.23
N PHE A 15 -5.55 4.61 3.75
CA PHE A 15 -4.94 5.17 2.56
C PHE A 15 -5.07 4.17 1.40
N PRO A 16 -5.59 4.57 0.24
CA PRO A 16 -5.69 3.70 -0.92
C PRO A 16 -4.30 3.51 -1.54
N ILE A 17 -3.86 2.26 -1.68
CA ILE A 17 -2.67 1.87 -2.42
C ILE A 17 -3.07 1.01 -3.62
N LYS A 18 -2.39 1.18 -4.76
CA LYS A 18 -2.58 0.31 -5.92
C LYS A 18 -1.68 -0.91 -5.75
N ALA A 19 -2.26 -2.06 -5.46
CA ALA A 19 -1.55 -3.32 -5.36
C ALA A 19 -1.62 -4.08 -6.70
N PRO A 20 -0.51 -4.68 -7.19
CA PRO A 20 -0.52 -5.53 -8.36
C PRO A 20 -1.13 -6.90 -8.03
N VAL A 21 -2.44 -6.92 -7.76
CA VAL A 21 -3.22 -8.15 -7.62
C VAL A 21 -3.77 -8.53 -8.99
N HIS A 22 -2.93 -9.14 -9.81
CA HIS A 22 -3.33 -9.63 -11.13
C HIS A 22 -4.22 -10.87 -10.95
N ASN A 23 -5.53 -10.64 -10.89
CA ASN A 23 -6.53 -11.70 -10.98
C ASN A 23 -7.47 -11.40 -12.15
N LEU A 24 -8.31 -12.38 -12.52
CA LEU A 24 -9.27 -12.27 -13.63
C LEU A 24 -10.18 -11.03 -13.52
N SER A 25 -10.45 -10.55 -12.31
CA SER A 25 -11.30 -9.38 -12.04
C SER A 25 -10.54 -8.04 -12.07
N TYR A 26 -9.23 -8.06 -11.85
CA TYR A 26 -8.39 -6.87 -11.72
C TYR A 26 -7.07 -7.03 -12.50
N PRO A 27 -7.11 -7.03 -13.84
CA PRO A 27 -5.92 -7.20 -14.66
C PRO A 27 -4.88 -6.11 -14.44
N GLU A 28 -5.31 -4.88 -14.13
CA GLU A 28 -4.43 -3.73 -13.85
C GLU A 28 -4.02 -3.59 -12.38
N GLY A 29 -4.37 -4.57 -11.53
CA GLY A 29 -4.26 -4.49 -10.07
C GLY A 29 -5.51 -3.87 -9.43
N ALA A 30 -5.56 -3.90 -8.10
CA ALA A 30 -6.70 -3.39 -7.34
C ALA A 30 -6.25 -2.39 -6.27
N TYR A 31 -7.14 -1.47 -5.95
CA TYR A 31 -6.94 -0.57 -4.82
C TYR A 31 -7.23 -1.29 -3.50
N LYS A 32 -6.31 -1.13 -2.55
CA LYS A 32 -6.40 -1.70 -1.19
C LYS A 32 -6.27 -0.58 -0.17
N GLY A 33 -7.08 -0.63 0.89
CA GLY A 33 -7.03 0.34 1.98
C GLY A 33 -6.05 -0.11 3.06
N VAL A 34 -4.98 0.65 3.30
CA VAL A 34 -3.99 0.36 4.34
C VAL A 34 -3.92 1.48 5.36
N CYS A 35 -3.56 1.16 6.61
CA CYS A 35 -3.34 2.17 7.62
C CYS A 35 -2.00 2.90 7.44
N ASP A 36 -1.86 4.05 8.09
CA ASP A 36 -0.65 4.86 8.23
C ASP A 36 0.59 4.03 8.57
N ILE A 37 0.52 3.20 9.61
CA ILE A 37 1.65 2.40 10.08
C ILE A 37 2.10 1.38 9.03
N CYS A 38 1.14 0.72 8.39
CA CYS A 38 1.44 -0.25 7.33
C CYS A 38 2.04 0.44 6.10
N LEU A 39 1.54 1.63 5.76
CA LEU A 39 2.08 2.44 4.67
C LEU A 39 3.54 2.82 4.91
N GLU A 40 3.86 3.31 6.11
CA GLU A 40 5.24 3.65 6.48
C GLU A 40 6.17 2.44 6.46
N ASN A 41 5.73 1.30 7.00
CA ASN A 41 6.54 0.08 7.03
C ASN A 41 6.79 -0.48 5.62
N MET A 42 5.81 -0.37 4.71
CA MET A 42 6.00 -0.74 3.31
C MET A 42 7.02 0.16 2.62
N GLU A 43 6.97 1.48 2.84
CA GLU A 43 7.92 2.40 2.25
C GLU A 43 9.35 2.12 2.76
N LYS A 44 9.51 1.87 4.08
CA LYS A 44 10.79 1.45 4.66
C LYS A 44 11.30 0.15 4.05
N ALA A 45 10.47 -0.89 4.01
CA ALA A 45 10.84 -2.18 3.44
C ALA A 45 11.18 -2.09 1.94
N TRP A 46 10.50 -1.20 1.21
CA TRP A 46 10.82 -0.91 -0.18
C TRP A 46 12.19 -0.25 -0.30
N GLN A 47 12.47 0.78 0.51
CA GLN A 47 13.76 1.48 0.51
C GLN A 47 14.92 0.57 0.91
N GLU A 48 14.71 -0.34 1.87
CA GLU A 48 15.71 -1.34 2.27
C GLU A 48 16.03 -2.33 1.14
N ARG A 49 15.03 -2.71 0.34
CA ARG A 49 15.19 -3.70 -0.74
C ARG A 49 15.65 -3.12 -2.07
N PHE A 50 15.18 -1.92 -2.42
CA PHE A 50 15.35 -1.33 -3.75
C PHE A 50 16.15 -0.02 -3.75
N GLY A 51 16.54 0.49 -2.57
CA GLY A 51 17.23 1.77 -2.42
C GLY A 51 16.25 2.95 -2.33
N PRO A 52 16.73 4.20 -2.19
CA PRO A 52 15.87 5.38 -2.13
C PRO A 52 15.15 5.60 -3.46
N LYS A 53 13.85 5.96 -3.43
CA LYS A 53 13.16 6.41 -4.65
C LYS A 53 13.86 7.68 -5.11
N THR A 54 14.41 7.67 -6.32
CA THR A 54 14.67 8.91 -7.03
C THR A 54 13.31 9.52 -7.32
N GLU A 55 12.90 10.49 -6.50
CA GLU A 55 11.69 11.26 -6.75
C GLU A 55 11.81 11.89 -8.14
N ALA A 56 11.11 11.33 -9.11
CA ALA A 56 10.86 12.00 -10.38
C ALA A 56 9.95 13.19 -10.07
N LYS A 57 10.57 14.30 -9.66
CA LYS A 57 9.95 15.63 -9.57
C LYS A 57 9.31 15.91 -10.93
N LYS A 58 7.98 15.85 -10.97
CA LYS A 58 7.19 16.44 -12.06
C LYS A 58 7.01 17.92 -11.80
#